data_AF-A0A1A8UT58-F1
#
_entry.id   AF-A0A1A8UT58-F1
#
_cell.length_a   1.000
_cell.length_b   1.000
_cell.length_c   1.000
_cell.angle_alpha   90.00
_cell.angle_beta   90.00
_cell.angle_gamma   90.00
#
_symmetry.space_group_name_H-M   'P 1'
#
loop_
_entity.id
_entity.type
_entity.pdbx_description
1 polymer ?
#
loop_
_entity_poly.entity_id
_entity_poly.type
_entity_poly.pdbx_seq_one_letter_code
_entity_poly.pdbx_strand_id
1 'polypeptide(L)'
;QKADVIGLSGLITPSLDEMIHVAKEMERLGMTTPLLIGGATTSKTHTAVKIAPRYSSPVIHVLDASRSVVVCSQLLDEAAREEYFEDVKEEYEEVRQDHYDSLKDRRYLSLVEARKKALQIDWFSQPKPERPQFLGTRVFDSYDLKSLQDFIDWKPFFDVWQLRGKYPNRGYPKIFNDKTVGTEARKIFDDAQKLLSHMIDCGDVKGRGLVGFWRAQSDGDDIYVYEDDIRTGSGTKPHATFHGLRQQAEKDSSSSEPYLCVSDFVAPVDSGVADYIGMFVVSVFGAEELSQQFQAQGDDYSSIMVKALADRLAEAFAEELHARVRKELWGYSADEALQPSDLHKVCYRGIRPAPGYPSQPDHTEKLTMWSLAGVLEKTGIALTESLAMTPAASVSGLYFSHPQASYFAVGKITEEQVEDYSRRKDMDVKEVERWLASILAYDTEL
;
A
#
# COMPACT_ATOMS: atom_id res chain seq x y z
N GLN A 1 -2.19 -20.16 31.08
CA GLN A 1 -3.39 -19.32 31.21
C GLN A 1 -4.29 -19.58 30.02
N LYS A 2 -5.61 -19.55 30.18
CA LYS A 2 -6.57 -19.56 29.05
C LYS A 2 -6.83 -18.10 28.66
N ALA A 3 -6.83 -17.79 27.37
CA ALA A 3 -7.12 -16.44 26.90
C ALA A 3 -8.65 -16.22 26.87
N ASP A 4 -9.09 -15.05 27.34
CA ASP A 4 -10.51 -14.69 27.37
C ASP A 4 -10.98 -13.97 26.10
N VAL A 5 -10.04 -13.40 25.33
CA VAL A 5 -10.29 -12.69 24.06
C VAL A 5 -9.11 -12.96 23.12
N ILE A 6 -9.39 -13.11 21.82
CA ILE A 6 -8.37 -13.20 20.76
C ILE A 6 -8.46 -11.94 19.89
N GLY A 7 -7.33 -11.27 19.66
CA GLY A 7 -7.25 -10.09 18.79
C GLY A 7 -6.38 -10.36 17.56
N LEU A 8 -6.86 -10.00 16.38
CA LEU A 8 -6.12 -10.06 15.12
C LEU A 8 -5.83 -8.65 14.59
N SER A 9 -4.60 -8.43 14.14
CA SER A 9 -4.16 -7.17 13.54
C SER A 9 -3.69 -7.38 12.11
N GLY A 10 -4.18 -6.55 11.18
CA GLY A 10 -3.85 -6.62 9.74
C GLY A 10 -3.38 -5.29 9.19
N LEU A 11 -2.28 -5.32 8.42
CA LEU A 11 -1.71 -4.12 7.79
C LEU A 11 -1.96 -4.05 6.27
N ILE A 12 -2.03 -5.20 5.61
CA ILE A 12 -2.16 -5.31 4.15
C ILE A 12 -3.43 -6.08 3.79
N THR A 13 -3.90 -5.96 2.53
CA THR A 13 -5.15 -6.61 2.11
C THR A 13 -5.12 -8.13 2.24
N PRO A 14 -4.00 -8.85 2.01
CA PRO A 14 -3.93 -10.30 2.27
C PRO A 14 -4.16 -10.69 3.74
N SER A 15 -3.93 -9.77 4.69
CA SER A 15 -4.21 -10.04 6.11
C SER A 15 -5.71 -10.24 6.39
N LEU A 16 -6.59 -9.74 5.53
CA LEU A 16 -8.04 -9.91 5.67
C LEU A 16 -8.46 -11.36 5.45
N ASP A 17 -7.84 -12.06 4.50
CA ASP A 17 -8.11 -13.47 4.23
C ASP A 17 -7.65 -14.35 5.40
N GLU A 18 -6.50 -14.05 6.00
CA GLU A 18 -6.02 -14.73 7.21
C GLU A 18 -7.01 -14.57 8.37
N MET A 19 -7.63 -13.39 8.52
CA MET A 19 -8.66 -13.18 9.55
C MET A 19 -9.91 -14.02 9.29
N ILE A 20 -10.33 -14.17 8.02
CA ILE A 20 -11.43 -15.05 7.63
C ILE A 20 -11.07 -16.51 7.91
N HIS A 21 -9.84 -16.93 7.58
CA HIS A 21 -9.34 -18.26 7.85
C HIS A 21 -9.35 -18.59 9.34
N VAL A 22 -8.82 -17.68 10.19
CA VAL A 22 -8.84 -17.84 11.64
C VAL A 22 -10.27 -17.95 12.16
N ALA A 23 -11.21 -17.12 11.70
CA ALA A 23 -12.61 -17.24 12.10
C ALA A 23 -13.22 -18.61 11.74
N LYS A 24 -12.98 -19.11 10.52
CA LYS A 24 -13.42 -20.45 10.08
C LYS A 24 -12.80 -21.56 10.93
N GLU A 25 -11.52 -21.45 11.29
CA GLU A 25 -10.83 -22.43 12.15
C GLU A 25 -11.33 -22.39 13.60
N MET A 26 -11.60 -21.20 14.14
CA MET A 26 -12.19 -21.04 15.46
C MET A 26 -13.56 -21.70 15.55
N GLU A 27 -14.39 -21.55 14.50
CA GLU A 27 -15.68 -22.25 14.38
C GLU A 27 -15.48 -23.77 14.29
N ARG A 28 -14.57 -24.23 13.41
CA ARG A 28 -14.27 -25.66 13.21
C ARG A 28 -13.81 -26.34 14.50
N LEU A 29 -13.10 -25.62 15.36
CA LEU A 29 -12.61 -26.10 16.65
C LEU A 29 -13.64 -25.95 17.78
N GLY A 30 -14.83 -25.38 17.52
CA GLY A 30 -15.87 -25.17 18.51
C GLY A 30 -15.48 -24.16 19.60
N MET A 31 -14.63 -23.19 19.26
CA MET A 31 -14.22 -22.14 20.20
C MET A 31 -15.38 -21.20 20.49
N THR A 32 -15.42 -20.62 21.70
CA THR A 32 -16.43 -19.61 22.10
C THR A 32 -15.83 -18.28 22.55
N THR A 33 -14.51 -18.15 22.42
CA THR A 33 -13.72 -16.97 22.77
C THR A 33 -14.01 -15.84 21.78
N PRO A 34 -14.39 -14.63 22.24
CA PRO A 34 -14.58 -13.48 21.36
C PRO A 34 -13.36 -13.16 20.50
N LEU A 35 -13.62 -12.73 19.27
CA LEU A 35 -12.64 -12.37 18.26
C LEU A 35 -12.69 -10.87 17.96
N LEU A 36 -11.60 -10.16 18.22
CA LEU A 36 -11.43 -8.75 17.91
C LEU A 36 -10.65 -8.59 16.60
N ILE A 37 -11.16 -7.77 15.70
CA ILE A 37 -10.57 -7.48 14.40
C ILE A 37 -10.13 -6.02 14.38
N GLY A 38 -8.85 -5.77 14.15
CA GLY A 38 -8.28 -4.42 14.06
C GLY A 38 -7.13 -4.32 13.06
N GLY A 39 -6.63 -3.11 12.84
CA GLY A 39 -5.53 -2.82 11.92
C GLY A 39 -5.94 -2.01 10.70
N ALA A 40 -4.94 -1.57 9.92
CA ALA A 40 -5.08 -0.55 8.88
C ALA A 40 -6.03 -0.94 7.74
N THR A 41 -6.07 -2.22 7.38
CA THR A 41 -6.92 -2.72 6.28
C THR A 41 -8.29 -3.21 6.71
N THR A 42 -8.53 -3.28 8.03
CA THR A 42 -9.80 -3.75 8.57
C THR A 42 -10.84 -2.65 8.58
N SER A 43 -12.11 -3.03 8.36
CA SER A 43 -13.23 -2.12 8.47
C SER A 43 -14.42 -2.82 9.09
N LYS A 44 -15.35 -2.03 9.65
CA LYS A 44 -16.62 -2.54 10.16
C LYS A 44 -17.38 -3.28 9.06
N THR A 45 -17.46 -2.71 7.85
CA THR A 45 -18.12 -3.33 6.70
C THR A 45 -17.48 -4.67 6.32
N HIS A 46 -16.16 -4.73 6.16
CA HIS A 46 -15.50 -6.01 5.83
C HIS A 46 -15.71 -7.07 6.92
N THR A 47 -15.61 -6.66 8.19
CA THR A 47 -15.82 -7.56 9.33
C THR A 47 -17.25 -8.11 9.34
N ALA A 48 -18.25 -7.25 9.17
CA ALA A 48 -19.67 -7.62 9.14
C ALA A 48 -20.02 -8.54 7.96
N VAL A 49 -19.46 -8.27 6.78
CA VAL A 49 -19.80 -8.99 5.53
C VAL A 49 -19.03 -10.30 5.37
N LYS A 50 -17.74 -10.33 5.68
CA LYS A 50 -16.86 -11.46 5.31
C LYS A 50 -16.32 -12.27 6.50
N ILE A 51 -16.16 -11.67 7.69
CA ILE A 51 -15.55 -12.36 8.86
C ILE A 51 -16.61 -12.88 9.83
N ALA A 52 -17.48 -12.00 10.32
CA ALA A 52 -18.49 -12.33 11.32
C ALA A 52 -19.40 -13.52 10.94
N PRO A 53 -19.83 -13.69 9.67
CA PRO A 53 -20.65 -14.86 9.28
C PRO A 53 -19.93 -16.21 9.37
N ARG A 54 -18.61 -16.22 9.62
CA ARG A 54 -17.78 -17.43 9.66
C ARG A 54 -17.53 -17.94 11.06
N TYR A 55 -18.02 -17.23 12.09
CA TYR A 55 -17.83 -17.61 13.48
C TYR A 55 -19.08 -17.29 14.30
N SER A 56 -19.58 -18.29 15.05
CA SER A 56 -20.85 -18.21 15.78
C SER A 56 -20.77 -17.36 17.05
N SER A 57 -19.56 -17.08 17.56
CA SER A 57 -19.35 -16.26 18.76
C SER A 57 -18.98 -14.81 18.37
N PRO A 58 -18.90 -13.85 19.32
CA PRO A 58 -18.71 -12.44 19.01
C PRO A 58 -17.47 -12.17 18.14
N VAL A 59 -17.68 -11.56 16.98
CA VAL A 59 -16.62 -11.01 16.11
C VAL A 59 -16.82 -9.50 16.05
N ILE A 60 -15.86 -8.73 16.57
CA ILE A 60 -16.03 -7.28 16.73
C ILE A 60 -14.87 -6.52 16.08
N HIS A 61 -15.21 -5.65 15.13
CA HIS A 61 -14.29 -4.66 14.59
C HIS A 61 -14.01 -3.57 15.62
N VAL A 62 -12.73 -3.29 15.86
CA VAL A 62 -12.29 -2.24 16.77
C VAL A 62 -11.42 -1.24 16.02
N LEU A 63 -11.81 0.03 16.11
CA LEU A 63 -11.17 1.12 15.35
C LEU A 63 -9.77 1.47 15.88
N ASP A 64 -9.60 1.50 17.21
CA ASP A 64 -8.37 1.94 17.86
C ASP A 64 -8.23 1.32 19.27
N ALA A 65 -7.02 1.45 19.83
CA ALA A 65 -6.67 0.89 21.14
C ALA A 65 -7.47 1.48 22.32
N SER A 66 -8.03 2.69 22.18
CA SER A 66 -8.88 3.27 23.24
C SER A 66 -10.24 2.57 23.28
N ARG A 67 -10.80 2.27 22.11
CA ARG A 67 -12.07 1.55 21.99
C ARG A 67 -11.94 0.07 22.36
N SER A 68 -10.78 -0.56 22.14
CA SER A 68 -10.59 -1.96 22.52
C SER A 68 -10.77 -2.19 24.01
N VAL A 69 -10.40 -1.24 24.87
CA VAL A 69 -10.59 -1.35 26.32
C VAL A 69 -12.08 -1.44 26.68
N VAL A 70 -12.90 -0.59 26.06
CA VAL A 70 -14.35 -0.56 26.28
C VAL A 70 -15.00 -1.85 25.78
N VAL A 71 -14.64 -2.29 24.57
CA VAL A 71 -15.16 -3.53 23.97
C VAL A 71 -14.79 -4.75 24.82
N CYS A 72 -13.53 -4.88 25.24
CA CYS A 72 -13.12 -5.97 26.13
C CYS A 72 -13.87 -5.93 27.46
N SER A 73 -14.07 -4.75 28.06
CA SER A 73 -14.83 -4.63 29.30
C SER A 73 -16.28 -5.10 29.15
N GLN A 74 -16.94 -4.78 28.03
CA GLN A 74 -18.30 -5.22 27.76
C GLN A 74 -18.39 -6.73 27.49
N LEU A 75 -17.41 -7.29 26.77
CA LEU A 75 -17.35 -8.72 26.46
C LEU A 75 -17.05 -9.61 27.67
N LEU A 76 -16.34 -9.07 28.68
CA LEU A 76 -15.97 -9.80 29.89
C LEU A 76 -17.01 -9.65 31.02
N ASP A 77 -17.96 -8.73 30.89
CA ASP A 77 -19.07 -8.57 31.85
C ASP A 77 -20.18 -9.58 31.53
N GLU A 78 -20.43 -10.52 32.45
CA GLU A 78 -21.44 -11.57 32.30
C GLU A 78 -22.86 -11.01 32.10
N ALA A 79 -23.17 -9.85 32.65
CA ALA A 79 -24.50 -9.24 32.54
C ALA A 79 -24.69 -8.47 31.22
N ALA A 80 -23.62 -7.86 30.70
CA ALA A 80 -23.68 -7.01 29.51
C ALA A 80 -23.30 -7.73 28.21
N ARG A 81 -22.58 -8.86 28.29
CA ARG A 81 -22.05 -9.57 27.13
C ARG A 81 -23.12 -10.01 26.14
N GLU A 82 -24.22 -10.59 26.62
CA GLU A 82 -25.28 -11.10 25.73
C GLU A 82 -26.02 -9.97 25.02
N GLU A 83 -26.40 -8.92 25.75
CA GLU A 83 -27.02 -7.71 25.20
C GLU A 83 -26.10 -7.06 24.15
N TYR A 84 -24.83 -6.85 24.50
CA TYR A 84 -23.86 -6.25 23.59
C TYR A 84 -23.60 -7.09 22.33
N PHE A 85 -23.63 -8.42 22.45
CA PHE A 85 -23.46 -9.29 21.28
C PHE A 85 -24.65 -9.21 20.31
N GLU A 86 -25.88 -9.19 20.83
CA GLU A 86 -27.06 -9.01 19.97
C GLU A 86 -27.07 -7.63 19.31
N ASP A 87 -26.72 -6.56 20.03
CA ASP A 87 -26.59 -5.21 19.45
C ASP A 87 -25.61 -5.18 18.26
N VAL A 88 -24.41 -5.77 18.42
CA VAL A 88 -23.40 -5.84 17.35
C VAL A 88 -23.90 -6.67 16.17
N LYS A 89 -24.67 -7.73 16.44
CA LYS A 89 -25.20 -8.61 15.39
C LYS A 89 -26.28 -7.92 14.57
N GLU A 90 -27.17 -7.18 15.20
CA GLU A 90 -28.16 -6.32 14.52
C GLU A 90 -27.46 -5.25 13.68
N GLU A 91 -26.48 -4.55 14.26
CA GLU A 91 -25.69 -3.54 13.57
C GLU A 91 -24.95 -4.11 12.34
N TYR A 92 -24.44 -5.33 12.44
CA TYR A 92 -23.73 -5.99 11.33
C TYR A 92 -24.68 -6.51 10.26
N GLU A 93 -25.91 -6.87 10.61
CA GLU A 93 -26.92 -7.24 9.63
C GLU A 93 -27.37 -6.04 8.80
N GLU A 94 -27.59 -4.88 9.43
CA GLU A 94 -27.87 -3.62 8.72
C GLU A 94 -26.74 -3.26 7.74
N VAL A 95 -25.49 -3.30 8.22
CA VAL A 95 -24.30 -3.03 7.38
C VAL A 95 -24.17 -4.02 6.22
N ARG A 96 -24.54 -5.30 6.41
CA ARG A 96 -24.55 -6.30 5.34
C ARG A 96 -25.60 -5.97 4.29
N GLN A 97 -26.83 -5.65 4.71
CA GLN A 97 -27.92 -5.33 3.80
C GLN A 97 -27.58 -4.10 2.95
N ASP A 98 -27.12 -3.02 3.58
CA ASP A 98 -26.67 -1.81 2.90
C ASP A 98 -25.55 -2.09 1.88
N HIS A 99 -24.60 -2.95 2.25
CA HIS A 99 -23.51 -3.33 1.36
C HIS A 99 -24.03 -4.07 0.12
N TYR A 100 -24.87 -5.09 0.28
CA TYR A 100 -25.41 -5.87 -0.84
C TYR A 100 -26.35 -5.06 -1.73
N ASP A 101 -27.12 -4.14 -1.17
CA ASP A 101 -27.96 -3.25 -1.96
C ASP A 101 -27.11 -2.25 -2.76
N SER A 102 -26.02 -1.73 -2.18
CA SER A 102 -25.09 -0.85 -2.92
C SER A 102 -24.39 -1.53 -4.10
N LEU A 103 -24.26 -2.86 -4.10
CA LEU A 103 -23.70 -3.62 -5.21
C LEU A 103 -24.68 -3.72 -6.39
N LYS A 104 -25.99 -3.79 -6.13
CA LYS A 104 -27.03 -3.89 -7.18
C LYS A 104 -27.15 -2.61 -7.99
N ASP A 105 -26.90 -1.46 -7.37
CA ASP A 105 -27.02 -0.15 -8.02
C ASP A 105 -25.82 0.20 -8.91
N ARG A 106 -24.69 -0.51 -8.77
CA ARG A 106 -23.47 -0.23 -9.55
C ARG A 106 -23.48 -0.99 -10.86
N ARG A 107 -23.39 -0.24 -11.95
CA ARG A 107 -23.18 -0.77 -13.30
C ARG A 107 -21.70 -0.81 -13.62
N TYR A 108 -21.31 -1.83 -14.37
CA TYR A 108 -19.93 -2.04 -14.83
C TYR A 108 -19.92 -2.16 -16.34
N LEU A 109 -18.91 -1.58 -16.98
CA LEU A 109 -18.63 -1.81 -18.39
C LEU A 109 -18.00 -3.18 -18.60
N SER A 110 -18.25 -3.79 -19.77
CA SER A 110 -17.44 -4.92 -20.21
C SER A 110 -15.96 -4.51 -20.32
N LEU A 111 -15.05 -5.47 -20.16
CA LEU A 111 -13.62 -5.20 -20.22
C LEU A 111 -13.23 -4.61 -21.58
N VAL A 112 -13.85 -5.10 -22.66
CA VAL A 112 -13.64 -4.60 -24.02
C VAL A 112 -14.07 -3.14 -24.16
N GLU A 113 -15.20 -2.74 -23.58
CA GLU A 113 -15.67 -1.35 -23.61
C GLU A 113 -14.80 -0.43 -22.75
N ALA A 114 -14.37 -0.90 -21.58
CA ALA A 114 -13.45 -0.17 -20.72
C ALA A 114 -12.11 0.09 -21.45
N ARG A 115 -11.55 -0.93 -22.12
CA ARG A 115 -10.33 -0.80 -22.95
C ARG A 115 -10.50 0.19 -24.11
N LYS A 116 -11.67 0.23 -24.76
CA LYS A 116 -11.97 1.22 -25.82
C LYS A 116 -12.03 2.66 -25.29
N LYS A 117 -12.37 2.84 -24.01
CA LYS A 117 -12.42 4.13 -23.31
C LYS A 117 -11.17 4.37 -22.44
N ALA A 118 -10.06 3.68 -22.74
CA ALA A 118 -8.76 3.90 -22.09
C ALA A 118 -8.26 5.34 -22.32
N LEU A 119 -7.34 5.81 -21.48
CA LEU A 119 -6.68 7.09 -21.67
C LEU A 119 -5.91 7.07 -22.99
N GLN A 120 -6.31 7.92 -23.94
CA GLN A 120 -5.66 8.04 -25.25
C GLN A 120 -4.60 9.15 -25.18
N ILE A 121 -3.34 8.77 -25.25
CA ILE A 121 -2.20 9.68 -25.31
C ILE A 121 -1.70 9.73 -26.74
N ASP A 122 -1.56 10.94 -27.29
CA ASP A 122 -0.94 11.13 -28.60
C ASP A 122 0.59 11.11 -28.47
N TRP A 123 1.15 9.91 -28.52
CA TRP A 123 2.58 9.64 -28.40
C TRP A 123 3.43 10.28 -29.52
N PHE A 124 2.84 10.71 -30.63
CA PHE A 124 3.56 11.36 -31.73
C PHE A 124 3.72 12.86 -31.53
N SER A 125 2.73 13.53 -30.93
CA SER A 125 2.77 14.99 -30.69
C SER A 125 3.31 15.39 -29.32
N GLN A 126 3.25 14.49 -28.34
CA GLN A 126 3.84 14.67 -27.02
C GLN A 126 5.38 14.66 -27.08
N PRO A 127 6.07 15.31 -26.12
CA PRO A 127 7.50 15.12 -25.93
C PRO A 127 7.82 13.63 -25.79
N LYS A 128 8.85 13.17 -26.50
CA LYS A 128 9.29 11.77 -26.42
C LYS A 128 9.71 11.44 -24.98
N PRO A 129 9.34 10.27 -24.45
CA PRO A 129 9.79 9.85 -23.13
C PRO A 129 11.31 9.92 -23.01
N GLU A 130 11.76 10.48 -21.89
CA GLU A 130 13.18 10.68 -21.63
C GLU A 130 13.84 9.34 -21.29
N ARG A 131 14.99 9.08 -21.92
CA ARG A 131 15.79 7.90 -21.60
C ARG A 131 16.50 8.10 -20.26
N PRO A 132 16.40 7.16 -19.31
CA PRO A 132 17.17 7.20 -18.07
C PRO A 132 18.69 7.28 -18.31
N GLN A 133 19.42 7.84 -17.34
CA GLN A 133 20.89 7.98 -17.46
C GLN A 133 21.61 6.62 -17.49
N PHE A 134 20.99 5.58 -16.96
CA PHE A 134 21.44 4.20 -17.04
C PHE A 134 20.24 3.24 -17.11
N LEU A 135 20.47 2.03 -17.62
CA LEU A 135 19.51 0.93 -17.56
C LEU A 135 20.10 -0.21 -16.71
N GLY A 136 19.23 -1.05 -16.16
CA GLY A 136 19.57 -2.02 -15.13
C GLY A 136 19.46 -1.44 -13.73
N THR A 137 20.14 -2.05 -12.76
CA THR A 137 19.99 -1.73 -11.33
C THR A 137 21.19 -0.99 -10.75
N ARG A 138 20.94 -0.04 -9.85
CA ARG A 138 21.92 0.56 -8.95
C ARG A 138 21.52 0.28 -7.51
N VAL A 139 22.47 -0.26 -6.74
CA VAL A 139 22.30 -0.60 -5.33
C VAL A 139 22.91 0.48 -4.46
N PHE A 140 22.24 0.77 -3.35
CA PHE A 140 22.72 1.63 -2.28
C PHE A 140 22.89 0.78 -1.02
N ASP A 141 24.11 0.29 -0.79
CA ASP A 141 24.45 -0.56 0.37
C ASP A 141 24.41 0.19 1.70
N SER A 142 24.57 1.51 1.64
CA SER A 142 24.42 2.45 2.76
C SER A 142 23.90 3.77 2.22
N TYR A 143 22.87 4.30 2.86
CA TYR A 143 22.33 5.63 2.59
C TYR A 143 22.62 6.59 3.73
N ASP A 144 22.81 7.88 3.42
CA ASP A 144 22.94 8.91 4.44
C ASP A 144 21.56 9.19 5.04
N LEU A 145 21.29 8.64 6.22
CA LEU A 145 20.02 8.85 6.91
C LEU A 145 19.87 10.28 7.45
N LYS A 146 20.96 11.06 7.57
CA LYS A 146 20.87 12.45 8.02
C LYS A 146 20.20 13.32 6.97
N SER A 147 20.50 13.10 5.69
CA SER A 147 19.88 13.86 4.59
C SER A 147 18.38 13.58 4.46
N LEU A 148 17.91 12.41 4.92
CA LEU A 148 16.49 12.04 4.86
C LEU A 148 15.62 12.81 5.85
N GLN A 149 16.19 13.42 6.90
CA GLN A 149 15.42 14.08 7.95
C GLN A 149 14.52 15.21 7.40
N ASP A 150 15.00 15.92 6.38
CA ASP A 150 14.27 17.00 5.71
C ASP A 150 13.07 16.50 4.88
N PHE A 151 13.05 15.20 4.53
CA PHE A 151 12.00 14.56 3.74
C PHE A 151 10.97 13.81 4.59
N ILE A 152 11.10 13.83 5.93
CA ILE A 152 10.15 13.16 6.81
C ILE A 152 8.80 13.88 6.82
N ASP A 153 7.74 13.18 6.43
CA ASP A 153 6.38 13.56 6.80
C ASP A 153 6.09 13.12 8.24
N TRP A 154 6.08 14.10 9.14
CA TRP A 154 5.79 13.91 10.57
C TRP A 154 4.31 13.74 10.87
N LYS A 155 3.40 13.97 9.92
CA LYS A 155 1.96 13.82 10.20
C LYS A 155 1.59 12.38 10.59
N PRO A 156 1.96 11.33 9.83
CA PRO A 156 1.64 9.96 10.23
C PRO A 156 2.35 9.53 11.52
N PHE A 157 3.51 10.12 11.85
CA PHE A 157 4.16 9.90 13.15
C PHE A 157 3.25 10.33 14.32
N PHE A 158 2.63 11.52 14.25
CA PHE A 158 1.69 11.95 15.29
C PHE A 158 0.40 11.12 15.30
N ASP A 159 -0.02 10.60 14.14
CA ASP A 159 -1.19 9.72 14.04
C ASP A 159 -0.94 8.38 14.77
N VAL A 160 0.29 7.83 14.73
CA VAL A 160 0.69 6.64 15.50
C VAL A 160 0.51 6.88 17.01
N TRP A 161 0.90 8.06 17.50
CA TRP A 161 0.74 8.46 18.90
C TRP A 161 -0.69 8.92 19.26
N GLN A 162 -1.62 8.86 18.31
CA GLN A 162 -3.02 9.30 18.47
C GLN A 162 -3.16 10.72 19.04
N LEU A 163 -2.18 11.59 18.80
CA LEU A 163 -2.22 12.99 19.22
C LEU A 163 -3.12 13.78 18.26
N ARG A 164 -4.43 13.63 18.43
CA ARG A 164 -5.45 14.35 17.64
C ARG A 164 -5.90 15.59 18.39
N GLY A 165 -5.45 16.77 17.95
CA GLY A 165 -5.93 18.05 18.51
C GLY A 165 -7.45 18.21 18.39
N LYS A 166 -8.07 18.93 19.35
CA LYS A 166 -9.54 19.13 19.44
C LYS A 166 -10.11 20.04 18.33
N TYR A 167 -9.26 20.73 17.57
CA TYR A 167 -9.60 21.68 16.50
C TYR A 167 -8.91 21.31 15.16
N PRO A 168 -9.32 21.84 13.99
CA PRO A 168 -8.76 21.45 12.68
C PRO A 168 -7.31 21.89 12.41
N ASN A 169 -6.48 22.08 13.45
CA ASN A 169 -5.04 22.27 13.33
C ASN A 169 -4.32 20.90 13.30
N ARG A 170 -4.75 20.03 12.37
CA ARG A 170 -4.47 18.57 12.36
C ARG A 170 -3.17 18.15 11.65
N GLY A 171 -2.31 19.09 11.27
CA GLY A 171 -1.09 18.78 10.52
C GLY A 171 0.15 19.35 11.19
N TYR A 172 1.26 18.62 11.14
CA TYR A 172 2.57 19.21 11.38
C TYR A 172 2.80 20.41 10.44
N PRO A 173 3.37 21.53 10.91
CA PRO A 173 3.82 21.83 12.28
C PRO A 173 2.74 22.50 13.17
N LYS A 174 1.51 22.69 12.67
CA LYS A 174 0.43 23.41 13.40
C LYS A 174 -0.01 22.71 14.68
N ILE A 175 0.16 21.39 14.78
CA ILE A 175 -0.15 20.59 15.97
C ILE A 175 0.55 21.08 17.25
N PHE A 176 1.76 21.64 17.14
CA PHE A 176 2.51 22.16 18.30
C PHE A 176 1.83 23.36 18.96
N ASN A 177 0.99 24.09 18.22
CA ASN A 177 0.28 25.26 18.70
C ASN A 177 -1.14 24.91 19.18
N ASP A 178 -1.50 23.63 19.21
CA ASP A 178 -2.78 23.19 19.75
C ASP A 178 -2.84 23.38 21.28
N LYS A 179 -3.94 23.94 21.77
CA LYS A 179 -4.10 24.27 23.20
C LYS A 179 -4.26 23.04 24.09
N THR A 180 -4.64 21.89 23.52
CA THR A 180 -4.95 20.66 24.26
C THR A 180 -3.80 19.67 24.19
N VAL A 181 -3.21 19.47 23.01
CA VAL A 181 -2.18 18.44 22.79
C VAL A 181 -0.79 19.00 22.43
N GLY A 182 -0.66 20.31 22.26
CA GLY A 182 0.57 20.92 21.73
C GLY A 182 1.80 20.74 22.62
N THR A 183 1.64 20.70 23.94
CA THR A 183 2.75 20.45 24.88
C THR A 183 3.27 19.02 24.79
N GLU A 184 2.37 18.03 24.77
CA GLU A 184 2.73 16.62 24.60
C GLU A 184 3.29 16.35 23.21
N ALA A 185 2.73 16.99 22.16
CA ALA A 185 3.25 16.89 20.81
C ALA A 185 4.69 17.40 20.70
N ARG A 186 5.03 18.51 21.36
CA ARG A 186 6.42 19.01 21.41
C ARG A 186 7.33 18.04 22.16
N LYS A 187 6.90 17.55 23.33
CA LYS A 187 7.69 16.61 24.12
C LYS A 187 8.01 15.33 23.34
N ILE A 188 6.99 14.70 22.76
CA ILE A 188 7.17 13.49 21.94
C ILE A 188 8.05 13.77 20.72
N PHE A 189 7.90 14.94 20.09
CA PHE A 189 8.74 15.32 18.97
C PHE A 189 10.20 15.54 19.39
N ASP A 190 10.45 16.21 20.51
CA ASP A 190 11.80 16.42 21.04
C ASP A 190 12.48 15.08 21.40
N ASP A 191 11.72 14.14 21.98
CA ASP A 191 12.22 12.81 22.30
C ASP A 191 12.47 11.99 21.03
N ALA A 192 11.59 12.10 20.02
CA ALA A 192 11.77 11.50 18.71
C ALA A 192 13.02 12.02 17.99
N GLN A 193 13.27 13.34 18.02
CA GLN A 193 14.45 13.97 17.42
C GLN A 193 15.75 13.51 18.09
N LYS A 194 15.77 13.42 19.43
CA LYS A 194 16.93 12.90 20.17
C LYS A 194 17.20 11.44 19.83
N LEU A 195 16.16 10.60 19.85
CA LEU A 195 16.30 9.17 19.56
C LEU A 195 16.69 8.94 18.10
N LEU A 196 16.10 9.68 17.15
CA LEU A 196 16.46 9.64 15.74
C LEU A 196 17.94 9.98 15.54
N SER A 197 18.42 11.05 16.18
CA SER A 197 19.83 11.46 16.10
C SER A 197 20.73 10.36 16.67
N HIS A 198 20.39 9.80 17.83
CA HIS A 198 21.13 8.69 18.43
C HIS A 198 21.19 7.47 17.52
N MET A 199 20.05 7.01 17.01
CA MET A 199 19.95 5.85 16.11
C MET A 199 20.86 5.99 14.88
N ILE A 200 20.91 7.21 14.31
CA ILE A 200 21.74 7.50 13.13
C ILE A 200 23.22 7.63 13.52
N ASP A 201 23.55 8.38 14.57
CA ASP A 201 24.93 8.66 14.98
C ASP A 201 25.66 7.43 15.52
N CYS A 202 24.96 6.54 16.22
CA CYS A 202 25.48 5.27 16.71
C CYS A 202 25.55 4.20 15.61
N GLY A 203 24.92 4.42 14.46
CA GLY A 203 24.85 3.45 13.37
C GLY A 203 23.99 2.22 13.71
N ASP A 204 23.06 2.36 14.67
CA ASP A 204 22.11 1.32 15.08
C ASP A 204 21.16 0.97 13.95
N VAL A 205 20.85 1.95 13.09
CA VAL A 205 20.03 1.77 11.89
C VAL A 205 20.80 2.08 10.62
N LYS A 206 20.44 1.37 9.53
CA LYS A 206 21.09 1.54 8.22
C LYS A 206 20.05 1.57 7.11
N GLY A 207 20.11 2.59 6.27
CA GLY A 207 19.32 2.67 5.05
C GLY A 207 19.95 1.86 3.93
N ARG A 208 19.18 0.99 3.28
CA ARG A 208 19.56 0.30 2.05
C ARG A 208 18.48 0.45 1.01
N GLY A 209 18.88 0.50 -0.25
CA GLY A 209 17.91 0.61 -1.33
C GLY A 209 18.45 0.13 -2.66
N LEU A 210 17.53 -0.03 -3.60
CA LEU A 210 17.79 -0.35 -4.98
C LEU A 210 16.89 0.50 -5.85
N VAL A 211 17.43 1.00 -6.95
CA VAL A 211 16.68 1.61 -8.03
C VAL A 211 17.07 0.94 -9.34
N GLY A 212 16.12 0.77 -10.25
CA GLY A 212 16.42 0.26 -11.58
C GLY A 212 15.52 0.85 -12.65
N PHE A 213 16.01 0.81 -13.88
CA PHE A 213 15.29 1.28 -15.06
C PHE A 213 15.46 0.31 -16.22
N TRP A 214 14.38 0.10 -16.96
CA TRP A 214 14.38 -0.78 -18.12
C TRP A 214 13.60 -0.15 -19.26
N ARG A 215 13.93 -0.62 -20.47
CA ARG A 215 13.08 -0.38 -21.63
C ARG A 215 11.72 -1.02 -21.37
N ALA A 216 10.64 -0.28 -21.61
CA ALA A 216 9.30 -0.78 -21.43
C ALA A 216 8.35 -0.31 -22.52
N GLN A 217 7.30 -1.09 -22.77
CA GLN A 217 6.20 -0.75 -23.66
C GLN A 217 4.90 -1.33 -23.09
N SER A 218 3.77 -0.69 -23.36
CA SER A 218 2.47 -1.28 -23.06
C SER A 218 1.98 -2.20 -24.19
N ASP A 219 1.30 -3.27 -23.79
CA ASP A 219 0.47 -4.09 -24.66
C ASP A 219 -0.86 -4.38 -23.95
N GLY A 220 -1.93 -3.76 -24.43
CA GLY A 220 -3.22 -3.73 -23.74
C GLY A 220 -3.10 -3.14 -22.33
N ASP A 221 -3.42 -3.96 -21.33
CA ASP A 221 -3.42 -3.57 -19.92
C ASP A 221 -2.08 -3.88 -19.21
N ASP A 222 -1.10 -4.44 -19.92
CA ASP A 222 0.19 -4.87 -19.37
C ASP A 222 1.33 -3.96 -19.81
N ILE A 223 2.42 -4.02 -19.05
CA ILE A 223 3.69 -3.35 -19.35
C ILE A 223 4.77 -4.41 -19.53
N TYR A 224 5.27 -4.53 -20.75
CA TYR A 224 6.37 -5.40 -21.13
C TYR A 224 7.69 -4.73 -20.85
N VAL A 225 8.57 -5.46 -20.18
CA VAL A 225 9.90 -5.01 -19.79
C VAL A 225 10.95 -5.81 -20.55
N TYR A 226 11.94 -5.10 -21.10
CA TYR A 226 12.99 -5.68 -21.92
C TYR A 226 14.35 -5.50 -21.26
N GLU A 227 15.22 -6.50 -21.41
CA GLU A 227 16.55 -6.54 -20.82
C GLU A 227 17.50 -5.55 -21.50
N ASP A 228 17.47 -5.51 -22.83
CA ASP A 228 18.27 -4.61 -23.65
C ASP A 228 17.49 -3.37 -24.11
N ASP A 229 18.22 -2.29 -24.41
CA ASP A 229 17.67 -1.07 -25.04
C ASP A 229 17.50 -1.25 -26.54
N ILE A 230 16.73 -2.27 -26.93
CA ILE A 230 16.48 -2.62 -28.33
C ILE A 230 15.20 -1.97 -28.83
N ARG A 231 15.11 -1.85 -30.17
CA ARG A 231 13.85 -1.49 -30.81
C ARG A 231 12.89 -2.67 -30.68
N THR A 232 11.85 -2.46 -29.91
CA THR A 232 10.77 -3.43 -29.67
C THR A 232 9.79 -3.42 -30.84
N GLY A 233 9.36 -4.60 -31.27
CA GLY A 233 8.21 -4.80 -32.14
C GLY A 233 7.39 -5.99 -31.65
N SER A 234 6.23 -6.24 -32.25
CA SER A 234 5.21 -7.19 -31.76
C SER A 234 5.66 -8.67 -31.65
N GLY A 235 6.86 -9.01 -32.12
CA GLY A 235 7.49 -10.34 -31.94
C GLY A 235 8.63 -10.41 -30.93
N THR A 236 8.93 -9.32 -30.21
CA THR A 236 10.04 -9.26 -29.24
C THR A 236 9.57 -9.83 -27.91
N LYS A 237 10.22 -10.89 -27.42
CA LYS A 237 9.84 -11.53 -26.16
C LYS A 237 10.21 -10.62 -24.97
N PRO A 238 9.27 -10.28 -24.07
CA PRO A 238 9.59 -9.55 -22.85
C PRO A 238 10.40 -10.41 -21.88
N HIS A 239 11.29 -9.76 -21.12
CA HIS A 239 12.03 -10.37 -20.01
C HIS A 239 11.14 -10.50 -18.76
N ALA A 240 10.32 -9.48 -18.51
CA ALA A 240 9.32 -9.47 -17.44
C ALA A 240 8.07 -8.70 -17.89
N THR A 241 6.96 -8.93 -17.19
CA THR A 241 5.69 -8.23 -17.43
C THR A 241 5.13 -7.74 -16.11
N PHE A 242 4.77 -6.46 -16.07
CA PHE A 242 3.93 -5.91 -15.00
C PHE A 242 2.49 -5.86 -15.48
N HIS A 243 1.58 -6.50 -14.76
CA HIS A 243 0.22 -6.73 -15.21
C HIS A 243 -0.75 -5.72 -14.62
N GLY A 244 -1.32 -4.84 -15.44
CA GLY A 244 -2.26 -3.82 -14.99
C GLY A 244 -3.71 -4.32 -14.86
N LEU A 245 -4.44 -3.66 -13.97
CA LEU A 245 -5.89 -3.72 -13.85
C LEU A 245 -6.51 -2.39 -14.30
N ARG A 246 -7.67 -2.47 -14.92
CA ARG A 246 -8.38 -1.33 -15.53
C ARG A 246 -9.68 -1.05 -14.80
N GLN A 247 -9.99 0.23 -14.61
CA GLN A 247 -11.30 0.64 -14.07
C GLN A 247 -12.45 0.07 -14.89
N GLN A 248 -13.53 -0.40 -14.24
CA GLN A 248 -14.73 -0.91 -14.91
C GLN A 248 -16.05 -0.31 -14.43
N ALA A 249 -16.08 0.34 -13.25
CA ALA A 249 -17.30 0.96 -12.73
C ALA A 249 -17.78 2.08 -13.68
N GLU A 250 -19.04 2.00 -14.12
CA GLU A 250 -19.62 2.96 -15.05
C GLU A 250 -19.59 4.36 -14.45
N LYS A 251 -18.95 5.29 -15.17
CA LYS A 251 -18.94 6.72 -14.85
C LYS A 251 -20.21 7.38 -15.37
N ASP A 252 -20.57 8.53 -14.82
CA ASP A 252 -21.72 9.31 -15.30
C ASP A 252 -21.63 9.47 -16.83
N SER A 253 -22.73 9.21 -17.53
CA SER A 253 -22.86 9.31 -18.99
C SER A 253 -22.42 10.66 -19.58
N SER A 254 -22.44 11.72 -18.77
CA SER A 254 -21.97 13.06 -19.13
C SER A 254 -20.46 13.27 -18.96
N SER A 255 -19.78 12.34 -18.26
CA SER A 255 -18.34 12.37 -18.02
C SER A 255 -17.57 11.82 -19.21
N SER A 256 -16.61 12.61 -19.70
CA SER A 256 -15.63 12.18 -20.71
C SER A 256 -14.38 11.56 -20.09
N GLU A 257 -14.41 11.22 -18.80
CA GLU A 257 -13.25 10.66 -18.13
C GLU A 257 -12.88 9.26 -18.66
N PRO A 258 -11.57 8.98 -18.83
CA PRO A 258 -11.11 7.68 -19.28
C PRO A 258 -11.24 6.62 -18.18
N TYR A 259 -11.20 5.35 -18.59
CA TYR A 259 -11.12 4.20 -17.69
C TYR A 259 -9.65 3.80 -17.55
N LEU A 260 -9.03 4.26 -16.48
CA LEU A 260 -7.58 4.23 -16.32
C LEU A 260 -7.03 2.82 -16.05
N CYS A 261 -5.86 2.55 -16.62
CA CYS A 261 -4.96 1.47 -16.25
C CYS A 261 -3.53 2.03 -16.13
N VAL A 262 -2.69 1.42 -15.31
CA VAL A 262 -1.28 1.86 -15.16
C VAL A 262 -0.48 1.74 -16.47
N SER A 263 -0.86 0.80 -17.35
CA SER A 263 -0.22 0.63 -18.66
C SER A 263 -0.46 1.81 -19.60
N ASP A 264 -1.55 2.57 -19.40
CA ASP A 264 -1.90 3.72 -20.25
C ASP A 264 -0.82 4.83 -20.19
N PHE A 265 0.03 4.83 -19.15
CA PHE A 265 1.11 5.80 -18.96
C PHE A 265 2.44 5.39 -19.59
N VAL A 266 2.48 4.28 -20.32
CA VAL A 266 3.67 3.78 -21.02
C VAL A 266 3.35 3.63 -22.50
N ALA A 267 4.27 4.05 -23.38
CA ALA A 267 4.05 4.01 -24.82
C ALA A 267 3.68 2.59 -25.31
N PRO A 268 2.68 2.45 -26.19
CA PRO A 268 2.33 1.15 -26.75
C PRO A 268 3.43 0.58 -27.63
N VAL A 269 3.55 -0.76 -27.67
CA VAL A 269 4.54 -1.46 -28.50
C VAL A 269 4.45 -1.08 -29.99
N ASP A 270 3.25 -0.81 -30.50
CA ASP A 270 3.00 -0.43 -31.90
C ASP A 270 3.16 1.07 -32.19
N SER A 271 3.36 1.90 -31.15
CA SER A 271 3.55 3.36 -31.32
C SER A 271 4.87 3.71 -32.01
N GLY A 272 5.87 2.81 -31.95
CA GLY A 272 7.23 3.08 -32.40
C GLY A 272 8.00 4.09 -31.54
N VAL A 273 7.41 4.56 -30.44
CA VAL A 273 8.03 5.47 -29.46
C VAL A 273 8.78 4.65 -28.42
N ALA A 274 9.91 5.17 -27.96
CA ALA A 274 10.68 4.56 -26.89
C ALA A 274 10.19 5.05 -25.53
N ASP A 275 9.94 4.12 -24.62
CA ASP A 275 9.54 4.43 -23.26
C ASP A 275 10.23 3.52 -22.24
N TYR A 276 10.13 3.88 -20.97
CA TYR A 276 10.88 3.28 -19.89
C TYR A 276 10.02 3.17 -18.64
N ILE A 277 10.32 2.15 -17.83
CA ILE A 277 9.76 2.01 -16.49
C ILE A 277 10.89 1.96 -15.49
N GLY A 278 10.69 2.59 -14.34
CA GLY A 278 11.58 2.44 -13.21
C GLY A 278 10.98 1.59 -12.11
N MET A 279 11.81 1.13 -11.18
CA MET A 279 11.34 0.61 -9.90
C MET A 279 12.30 0.99 -8.79
N PHE A 280 11.79 0.94 -7.56
CA PHE A 280 12.62 1.06 -6.37
C PHE A 280 12.17 0.11 -5.26
N VAL A 281 13.13 -0.20 -4.38
CA VAL A 281 12.89 -0.82 -3.08
C VAL A 281 13.84 -0.17 -2.09
N VAL A 282 13.33 0.36 -0.97
CA VAL A 282 14.13 0.98 0.09
C VAL A 282 13.72 0.41 1.45
N SER A 283 14.66 0.35 2.38
CA SER A 283 14.41 -0.16 3.73
C SER A 283 15.37 0.42 4.76
N VAL A 284 14.91 0.46 6.01
CA VAL A 284 15.71 0.80 7.19
C VAL A 284 15.89 -0.46 8.04
N PHE A 285 17.13 -0.94 8.10
CA PHE A 285 17.53 -2.11 8.89
C PHE A 285 17.92 -1.70 10.32
N GLY A 286 17.83 -2.63 11.28
CA GLY A 286 18.27 -2.45 12.68
C GLY A 286 17.17 -2.03 13.66
N ALA A 287 16.02 -1.57 13.15
CA ALA A 287 14.94 -1.04 13.97
C ALA A 287 14.21 -2.12 14.80
N GLU A 288 14.08 -3.34 14.26
CA GLU A 288 13.42 -4.44 14.96
C GLU A 288 14.30 -4.94 16.12
N GLU A 289 15.60 -5.09 15.88
CA GLU A 289 16.59 -5.46 16.89
C GLU A 289 16.64 -4.44 18.03
N LEU A 290 16.68 -3.14 17.69
CA LEU A 290 16.68 -2.07 18.67
C LEU A 290 15.35 -2.01 19.45
N SER A 291 14.22 -2.20 18.77
CA SER A 291 12.92 -2.31 19.44
C SER A 291 12.89 -3.46 20.46
N GLN A 292 13.41 -4.64 20.10
CA GLN A 292 13.46 -5.80 21.00
C GLN A 292 14.37 -5.53 22.20
N GLN A 293 15.46 -4.79 22.03
CA GLN A 293 16.33 -4.38 23.14
C GLN A 293 15.60 -3.47 24.14
N PHE A 294 14.80 -2.51 23.66
CA PHE A 294 13.98 -1.66 24.53
C PHE A 294 12.87 -2.45 25.23
N GLN A 295 12.20 -3.38 24.54
CA GLN A 295 11.20 -4.26 25.16
C GLN A 295 11.80 -5.13 26.27
N ALA A 296 13.00 -5.68 26.05
CA ALA A 296 13.70 -6.47 27.06
C ALA A 296 14.05 -5.66 28.33
N GLN A 297 14.11 -4.33 28.21
CA GLN A 297 14.33 -3.39 29.32
C GLN A 297 13.03 -2.89 29.95
N GLY A 298 11.86 -3.30 29.42
CA GLY A 298 10.56 -2.81 29.86
C GLY A 298 10.22 -1.40 29.37
N ASP A 299 10.90 -0.92 28.33
CA ASP A 299 10.67 0.39 27.72
C ASP A 299 9.84 0.28 26.43
N ASP A 300 8.54 0.10 26.60
CA ASP A 300 7.59 0.04 25.49
C ASP A 300 7.49 1.37 24.71
N TYR A 301 7.73 2.50 25.39
CA TYR A 301 7.70 3.83 24.77
C TYR A 301 8.77 3.94 23.69
N SER A 302 10.02 3.64 24.03
CA SER A 302 11.14 3.68 23.09
C SER A 302 11.02 2.61 22.01
N SER A 303 10.50 1.42 22.34
CA SER A 303 10.21 0.37 21.35
C SER A 303 9.26 0.85 20.25
N ILE A 304 8.14 1.48 20.63
CA ILE A 304 7.17 2.04 19.67
C ILE A 304 7.80 3.21 18.92
N MET A 305 8.57 4.07 19.60
CA MET A 305 9.24 5.21 18.99
C MET A 305 10.21 4.79 17.89
N VAL A 306 11.06 3.78 18.12
CA VAL A 306 12.01 3.26 17.13
C VAL A 306 11.29 2.75 15.89
N LYS A 307 10.22 1.98 16.08
CA LYS A 307 9.41 1.44 14.96
C LYS A 307 8.77 2.56 14.14
N ALA A 308 8.19 3.56 14.82
CA ALA A 308 7.59 4.71 14.16
C ALA A 308 8.64 5.54 13.39
N LEU A 309 9.81 5.79 13.99
CA LEU A 309 10.90 6.54 13.36
C LEU A 309 11.49 5.80 12.16
N ALA A 310 11.67 4.48 12.25
CA ALA A 310 12.17 3.68 11.14
C ALA A 310 11.22 3.71 9.94
N ASP A 311 9.91 3.61 10.18
CA ASP A 311 8.88 3.76 9.14
C ASP A 311 8.92 5.16 8.50
N ARG A 312 9.07 6.22 9.31
CA ARG A 312 9.25 7.59 8.80
C ARG A 312 10.50 7.75 7.95
N LEU A 313 11.61 7.12 8.34
CA LEU A 313 12.85 7.13 7.56
C LEU A 313 12.72 6.35 6.24
N ALA A 314 12.00 5.23 6.22
CA ALA A 314 11.76 4.46 5.01
C ALA A 314 10.92 5.25 3.98
N GLU A 315 9.87 5.94 4.44
CA GLU A 315 9.06 6.84 3.60
C GLU A 315 9.85 8.05 3.12
N ALA A 316 10.65 8.68 4.00
CA ALA A 316 11.54 9.77 3.63
C ALA A 316 12.57 9.35 2.58
N PHE A 317 13.10 8.12 2.69
CA PHE A 317 13.99 7.54 1.69
C PHE A 317 13.26 7.37 0.34
N ALA A 318 12.02 6.86 0.34
CA ALA A 318 11.24 6.75 -0.89
C ALA A 318 11.01 8.10 -1.57
N GLU A 319 10.73 9.16 -0.80
CA GLU A 319 10.51 10.51 -1.31
C GLU A 319 11.80 11.15 -1.85
N GLU A 320 12.90 11.08 -1.11
CA GLU A 320 14.21 11.60 -1.52
C GLU A 320 14.74 10.86 -2.75
N LEU A 321 14.68 9.51 -2.75
CA LEU A 321 15.12 8.72 -3.88
C LEU A 321 14.28 9.02 -5.11
N HIS A 322 12.96 9.20 -4.96
CA HIS A 322 12.12 9.60 -6.07
C HIS A 322 12.51 10.99 -6.60
N ALA A 323 12.74 11.98 -5.74
CA ALA A 323 13.23 13.30 -6.16
C ALA A 323 14.56 13.19 -6.93
N ARG A 324 15.48 12.36 -6.44
CA ARG A 324 16.75 12.06 -7.10
C ARG A 324 16.58 11.34 -8.43
N VAL A 325 15.59 10.46 -8.56
CA VAL A 325 15.23 9.81 -9.83
C VAL A 325 14.79 10.84 -10.86
N ARG A 326 13.88 11.75 -10.48
CA ARG A 326 13.36 12.77 -11.40
C ARG A 326 14.45 13.73 -11.88
N LYS A 327 15.33 14.15 -10.97
CA LYS A 327 16.37 15.17 -11.22
C LYS A 327 17.63 14.61 -11.87
N GLU A 328 18.10 13.44 -11.39
CA GLU A 328 19.43 12.93 -11.70
C GLU A 328 19.40 11.58 -12.41
N LEU A 329 18.75 10.56 -11.83
CA LEU A 329 18.95 9.16 -12.27
C LEU A 329 18.17 8.84 -13.56
N TRP A 330 16.92 9.29 -13.63
CA TRP A 330 16.15 9.32 -14.87
C TRP A 330 16.35 10.66 -15.58
N GLY A 331 16.20 11.77 -14.85
CA GLY A 331 16.56 13.10 -15.33
C GLY A 331 15.53 13.76 -16.24
N TYR A 332 14.25 13.37 -16.16
CA TYR A 332 13.17 14.01 -16.93
C TYR A 332 12.69 15.35 -16.34
N SER A 333 13.22 15.76 -15.18
CA SER A 333 12.91 17.05 -14.53
C SER A 333 14.15 17.58 -13.78
N ALA A 334 15.25 17.78 -14.51
CA ALA A 334 16.54 18.21 -13.95
C ALA A 334 16.51 19.64 -13.35
N ASP A 335 15.59 20.48 -13.78
CA ASP A 335 15.36 21.86 -13.33
C ASP A 335 14.35 21.97 -12.16
N GLU A 336 13.87 20.83 -11.64
CA GLU A 336 12.91 20.80 -10.53
C GLU A 336 13.49 21.42 -9.24
N ALA A 337 12.87 22.50 -8.77
CA ALA A 337 13.23 23.23 -7.55
C ALA A 337 12.13 23.19 -6.48
N LEU A 338 11.55 22.01 -6.24
CA LEU A 338 10.51 21.80 -5.23
C LEU A 338 11.07 21.71 -3.81
N GLN A 339 10.32 22.23 -2.84
CA GLN A 339 10.59 22.05 -1.41
C GLN A 339 9.97 20.75 -0.90
N PRO A 340 10.45 20.16 0.21
CA PRO A 340 9.88 18.93 0.76
C PRO A 340 8.35 18.98 0.97
N SER A 341 7.81 20.14 1.38
CA SER A 341 6.37 20.33 1.55
C SER A 341 5.56 20.24 0.25
N ASP A 342 6.18 20.50 -0.90
CA ASP A 342 5.55 20.38 -2.21
C ASP A 342 5.61 18.94 -2.72
N LEU A 343 6.63 18.18 -2.30
CA LEU A 343 6.74 16.74 -2.58
C LEU A 343 5.58 15.96 -1.97
N HIS A 344 5.21 16.27 -0.71
CA HIS A 344 4.06 15.64 -0.04
C HIS A 344 2.71 15.95 -0.70
N LYS A 345 2.64 17.02 -1.52
CA LYS A 345 1.46 17.37 -2.31
C LYS A 345 1.49 16.79 -3.73
N VAL A 346 2.53 16.02 -4.07
CA VAL A 346 2.72 15.43 -5.39
C VAL A 346 2.74 16.52 -6.48
N CYS A 347 3.38 17.66 -6.20
CA CYS A 347 3.51 18.77 -7.16
C CYS A 347 4.60 18.55 -8.23
N TYR A 348 5.08 17.32 -8.38
CA TYR A 348 6.07 16.91 -9.38
C TYR A 348 5.44 16.16 -10.54
N ARG A 349 6.17 16.07 -11.66
CA ARG A 349 5.83 15.21 -12.80
C ARG A 349 6.11 13.74 -12.44
N GLY A 350 5.24 12.84 -12.90
CA GLY A 350 5.40 11.40 -12.71
C GLY A 350 4.85 10.88 -11.37
N ILE A 351 4.75 9.56 -11.26
CA ILE A 351 4.20 8.88 -10.09
C ILE A 351 5.04 7.66 -9.70
N ARG A 352 4.85 7.21 -8.45
CA ARG A 352 5.52 6.03 -7.90
C ARG A 352 4.56 4.98 -7.30
N PRO A 353 3.57 4.46 -8.04
CA PRO A 353 2.59 3.51 -7.51
C PRO A 353 3.26 2.23 -7.00
N ALA A 354 2.77 1.74 -5.86
CA ALA A 354 3.27 0.56 -5.18
C ALA A 354 2.23 -0.56 -5.25
N PRO A 355 2.63 -1.81 -5.54
CA PRO A 355 1.71 -2.94 -5.49
C PRO A 355 1.04 -3.09 -4.11
N GLY A 356 -0.29 -3.21 -4.13
CA GLY A 356 -1.17 -3.19 -2.96
C GLY A 356 -1.92 -1.89 -2.75
N TYR A 357 -1.49 -0.78 -3.38
CA TYR A 357 -2.23 0.47 -3.36
C TYR A 357 -3.41 0.45 -4.35
N PRO A 358 -4.40 1.35 -4.22
CA PRO A 358 -5.59 1.33 -5.07
C PRO A 358 -5.33 1.43 -6.59
N SER A 359 -4.19 1.99 -7.01
CA SER A 359 -3.81 2.09 -8.43
C SER A 359 -3.28 0.77 -9.00
N GLN A 360 -2.75 -0.10 -8.14
CA GLN A 360 -2.37 -1.46 -8.48
C GLN A 360 -2.60 -2.38 -7.26
N PRO A 361 -3.83 -2.87 -7.04
CA PRO A 361 -4.18 -3.60 -5.82
C PRO A 361 -3.54 -4.98 -5.68
N ASP A 362 -3.05 -5.58 -6.76
CA ASP A 362 -2.42 -6.90 -6.72
C ASP A 362 -1.05 -6.85 -6.02
N HIS A 363 -0.96 -7.48 -4.85
CA HIS A 363 0.29 -7.60 -4.10
C HIS A 363 1.35 -8.46 -4.81
N THR A 364 0.94 -9.41 -5.66
CA THR A 364 1.83 -10.38 -6.32
C THR A 364 2.75 -9.74 -7.36
N GLU A 365 2.46 -8.52 -7.82
CA GLU A 365 3.37 -7.75 -8.69
C GLU A 365 4.73 -7.45 -8.02
N LYS A 366 4.81 -7.50 -6.68
CA LYS A 366 6.10 -7.46 -5.97
C LYS A 366 7.00 -8.64 -6.32
N LEU A 367 6.46 -9.81 -6.66
CA LEU A 367 7.27 -10.95 -7.08
C LEU A 367 8.01 -10.63 -8.39
N THR A 368 7.34 -9.98 -9.35
CA THR A 368 7.95 -9.49 -10.58
C THR A 368 9.06 -8.49 -10.28
N MET A 369 8.80 -7.52 -9.39
CA MET A 369 9.82 -6.55 -8.95
C MET A 369 11.06 -7.25 -8.35
N TRP A 370 10.85 -8.20 -7.43
CA TRP A 370 11.93 -8.89 -6.72
C TRP A 370 12.77 -9.74 -7.67
N SER A 371 12.11 -10.45 -8.60
CA SER A 371 12.77 -11.28 -9.60
C SER A 371 13.57 -10.44 -10.61
N LEU A 372 12.93 -9.42 -11.20
CA LEU A 372 13.53 -8.56 -12.23
C LEU A 372 14.81 -7.85 -11.73
N ALA A 373 14.76 -7.30 -10.52
CA ALA A 373 15.88 -6.54 -9.99
C ALA A 373 16.87 -7.36 -9.15
N GLY A 374 16.53 -8.60 -8.77
CA GLY A 374 17.31 -9.38 -7.82
C GLY A 374 17.36 -8.74 -6.43
N VAL A 375 16.22 -8.26 -5.93
CA VAL A 375 16.13 -7.39 -4.73
C VAL A 375 16.66 -8.09 -3.48
N LEU A 376 16.24 -9.33 -3.23
CA LEU A 376 16.63 -10.09 -2.03
C LEU A 376 18.16 -10.27 -1.96
N GLU A 377 18.78 -10.72 -3.05
CA GLU A 377 20.23 -10.96 -3.13
C GLU A 377 21.03 -9.67 -2.96
N LYS A 378 20.59 -8.58 -3.61
CA LYS A 378 21.34 -7.31 -3.64
C LYS A 378 21.16 -6.46 -2.39
N THR A 379 20.03 -6.55 -1.70
CA THR A 379 19.70 -5.62 -0.59
C THR A 379 19.45 -6.32 0.74
N GLY A 380 19.07 -7.60 0.72
CA GLY A 380 18.58 -8.34 1.88
C GLY A 380 17.11 -8.06 2.23
N ILE A 381 16.40 -7.24 1.44
CA ILE A 381 14.97 -6.96 1.66
C ILE A 381 14.15 -8.13 1.11
N ALA A 382 13.43 -8.82 1.99
CA ALA A 382 12.67 -10.03 1.67
C ALA A 382 11.16 -9.79 1.56
N LEU A 383 10.45 -10.75 0.97
CA LEU A 383 8.99 -10.84 0.97
C LEU A 383 8.56 -12.03 1.83
N THR A 384 7.54 -11.85 2.66
CA THR A 384 6.86 -12.93 3.38
C THR A 384 5.93 -13.71 2.44
N GLU A 385 5.28 -14.78 2.93
CA GLU A 385 4.28 -15.52 2.16
C GLU A 385 3.08 -14.65 1.76
N SER A 386 2.73 -13.66 2.59
CA SER A 386 1.70 -12.65 2.33
C SER A 386 2.19 -11.44 1.53
N LEU A 387 3.45 -11.47 1.08
CA LEU A 387 4.10 -10.41 0.30
C LEU A 387 4.21 -9.07 1.07
N ALA A 388 4.27 -9.13 2.40
CA ALA A 388 4.78 -8.05 3.21
C ALA A 388 6.30 -7.99 3.07
N MET A 389 6.87 -6.79 3.16
CA MET A 389 8.33 -6.62 3.09
C MET A 389 8.96 -6.82 4.47
N THR A 390 10.16 -7.41 4.48
CA THR A 390 11.00 -7.54 5.69
C THR A 390 12.38 -6.95 5.39
N PRO A 391 12.85 -5.94 6.15
CA PRO A 391 12.24 -5.32 7.33
C PRO A 391 10.87 -4.65 7.10
N ALA A 392 10.08 -4.48 8.16
CA ALA A 392 8.75 -3.86 8.06
C ALA A 392 8.81 -2.38 7.62
N ALA A 393 9.85 -1.65 8.03
CA ALA A 393 10.15 -0.29 7.58
C ALA A 393 10.75 -0.31 6.16
N SER A 394 9.93 -0.67 5.18
CA SER A 394 10.32 -0.77 3.77
C SER A 394 9.25 -0.18 2.86
N VAL A 395 9.68 0.41 1.74
CA VAL A 395 8.81 0.95 0.71
C VAL A 395 9.31 0.46 -0.66
N SER A 396 8.39 0.09 -1.54
CA SER A 396 8.71 -0.34 -2.89
C SER A 396 7.66 0.16 -3.88
N GLY A 397 8.04 0.45 -5.12
CA GLY A 397 7.08 0.76 -6.17
C GLY A 397 7.70 0.86 -7.55
N LEU A 398 6.86 1.17 -8.53
CA LEU A 398 7.22 1.41 -9.92
C LEU A 398 7.24 2.91 -10.19
N TYR A 399 8.16 3.39 -11.02
CA TYR A 399 8.23 4.78 -11.46
C TYR A 399 7.69 4.95 -12.88
N PHE A 400 6.82 5.94 -13.04
CA PHE A 400 6.28 6.38 -14.33
C PHE A 400 6.63 7.85 -14.54
N SER A 401 7.19 8.20 -15.71
CA SER A 401 7.64 9.56 -16.01
C SER A 401 6.60 10.38 -16.80
N HIS A 402 5.55 9.76 -17.33
CA HIS A 402 4.61 10.46 -18.20
C HIS A 402 3.90 11.62 -17.47
N PRO A 403 3.81 12.83 -18.05
CA PRO A 403 3.19 13.99 -17.39
C PRO A 403 1.73 13.81 -16.98
N GLN A 404 0.98 12.96 -17.69
CA GLN A 404 -0.41 12.65 -17.39
C GLN A 404 -0.56 11.48 -16.40
N ALA A 405 0.54 10.87 -15.97
CA ALA A 405 0.48 9.81 -14.97
C ALA A 405 -0.01 10.38 -13.64
N SER A 406 -1.03 9.73 -13.09
CA SER A 406 -1.68 10.16 -11.85
C SER A 406 -2.11 8.95 -11.04
N TYR A 407 -2.20 9.12 -9.72
CA TYR A 407 -2.75 8.08 -8.86
C TYR A 407 -4.27 8.01 -9.06
N PHE A 408 -4.76 6.80 -9.30
CA PHE A 408 -6.19 6.49 -9.38
C PHE A 408 -6.50 5.24 -8.55
N ALA A 409 -7.79 4.97 -8.33
CA ALA A 409 -8.23 3.70 -7.79
C ALA A 409 -8.82 2.87 -8.93
N VAL A 410 -8.35 1.63 -9.11
CA VAL A 410 -8.95 0.66 -10.04
C VAL A 410 -10.44 0.49 -9.74
N GLY A 411 -10.80 0.48 -8.44
CA GLY A 411 -12.17 0.27 -8.02
C GLY A 411 -12.56 -1.19 -8.15
N LYS A 412 -13.87 -1.45 -8.25
CA LYS A 412 -14.41 -2.80 -8.35
C LYS A 412 -14.27 -3.34 -9.78
N ILE A 413 -13.91 -4.62 -9.92
CA ILE A 413 -13.66 -5.31 -11.20
C ILE A 413 -14.62 -6.50 -11.40
N THR A 414 -14.97 -6.81 -12.64
CA THR A 414 -15.89 -7.89 -13.01
C THR A 414 -15.16 -9.21 -13.19
N GLU A 415 -15.91 -10.31 -13.17
CA GLU A 415 -15.43 -11.68 -13.40
C GLU A 415 -14.67 -11.79 -14.75
N GLU A 416 -15.16 -11.13 -15.80
CA GLU A 416 -14.50 -11.08 -17.12
C GLU A 416 -13.04 -10.60 -17.02
N GLN A 417 -12.78 -9.56 -16.22
CA GLN A 417 -11.43 -9.04 -16.04
C GLN A 417 -10.57 -9.96 -15.18
N VAL A 418 -11.16 -10.60 -14.16
CA VAL A 418 -10.46 -11.58 -13.33
C VAL A 418 -9.99 -12.78 -14.18
N GLU A 419 -10.86 -13.32 -15.03
CA GLU A 419 -10.51 -14.41 -15.95
C GLU A 419 -9.42 -13.99 -16.97
N ASP A 420 -9.52 -12.78 -17.52
CA ASP A 420 -8.51 -12.23 -18.42
C ASP A 420 -7.15 -12.05 -17.73
N TYR A 421 -7.16 -11.54 -16.49
CA TYR A 421 -5.97 -11.35 -15.66
C TYR A 421 -5.33 -12.68 -15.26
N SER A 422 -6.15 -13.67 -14.89
CA SER A 422 -5.73 -15.05 -14.61
C SER A 422 -4.98 -15.67 -15.80
N ARG A 423 -5.51 -15.51 -17.02
CA ARG A 423 -4.83 -15.95 -18.24
C ARG A 423 -3.51 -15.22 -18.50
N ARG A 424 -3.47 -13.90 -18.28
CA ARG A 424 -2.26 -13.08 -18.47
C ARG A 424 -1.14 -13.45 -17.50
N LYS A 425 -1.49 -13.77 -16.25
CA LYS A 425 -0.52 -14.11 -15.19
C LYS A 425 -0.19 -15.59 -15.08
N ASP A 426 -0.85 -16.45 -15.86
CA ASP A 426 -0.75 -17.90 -15.72
C ASP A 426 -1.03 -18.36 -14.27
N MET A 427 -2.08 -17.78 -13.67
CA MET A 427 -2.52 -18.07 -12.30
C MET A 427 -3.94 -18.63 -12.31
N ASP A 428 -4.24 -19.54 -11.39
CA ASP A 428 -5.61 -20.05 -11.22
C ASP A 428 -6.58 -18.90 -10.87
N VAL A 429 -7.79 -18.94 -11.42
CA VAL A 429 -8.81 -17.90 -11.18
C VAL A 429 -9.06 -17.71 -9.70
N LYS A 430 -9.12 -18.79 -8.89
CA LYS A 430 -9.36 -18.69 -7.45
C LYS A 430 -8.21 -18.02 -6.72
N GLU A 431 -6.98 -18.19 -7.21
CA GLU A 431 -5.83 -17.50 -6.64
C GLU A 431 -5.88 -16.00 -6.94
N VAL A 432 -6.26 -15.61 -8.17
CA VAL A 432 -6.47 -14.20 -8.51
C VAL A 432 -7.60 -13.61 -7.67
N GLU A 433 -8.73 -14.30 -7.54
CA GLU A 433 -9.86 -13.88 -6.71
C GLU A 433 -9.46 -13.67 -5.26
N ARG A 434 -8.60 -14.53 -4.70
CA ARG A 434 -8.04 -14.36 -3.35
C ARG A 434 -7.25 -13.05 -3.25
N TRP A 435 -6.25 -12.86 -4.11
CA TRP A 435 -5.41 -11.66 -4.06
C TRP A 435 -6.19 -10.36 -4.33
N LEU A 436 -7.26 -10.43 -5.11
CA LEU A 436 -8.10 -9.29 -5.51
C LEU A 436 -9.43 -9.22 -4.76
N ALA A 437 -9.63 -10.00 -3.68
CA ALA A 437 -10.91 -10.14 -2.98
C ALA A 437 -11.54 -8.78 -2.59
N SER A 438 -10.70 -7.84 -2.15
CA SER A 438 -11.13 -6.48 -1.78
C SER A 438 -11.76 -5.67 -2.92
N ILE A 439 -11.43 -6.00 -4.17
CA ILE A 439 -11.86 -5.27 -5.36
C ILE A 439 -12.82 -6.06 -6.28
N LEU A 440 -13.28 -7.25 -5.89
CA LEU A 440 -14.27 -7.97 -6.70
C LEU A 440 -15.63 -7.29 -6.66
N ALA A 441 -16.28 -7.16 -7.82
CA ALA A 441 -17.63 -6.63 -7.98
C ALA A 441 -18.74 -7.69 -7.78
N TYR A 442 -18.34 -8.95 -7.59
CA TYR A 442 -19.21 -10.11 -7.48
C TYR A 442 -18.82 -10.94 -6.25
N ASP A 443 -19.67 -11.88 -5.86
CA ASP A 443 -19.38 -12.80 -4.77
C ASP A 443 -18.83 -14.12 -5.31
N THR A 444 -17.78 -14.63 -4.67
CA THR A 444 -17.09 -15.88 -5.05
C THR A 444 -17.58 -17.09 -4.25
N GLU A 445 -18.37 -16.86 -3.19
CA GLU A 445 -18.85 -17.89 -2.26
C GLU A 445 -20.35 -18.22 -2.42
N LEU A 446 -20.95 -17.91 -3.58
CA LEU A 446 -22.35 -18.26 -3.94
C LEU A 446 -22.49 -19.65 -4.57
#